data_AF-A0A223PAG9-F1
#
_entry.id   AF-A0A223PAG9-F1
#
_cell.length_a   1.000
_cell.length_b   1.000
_cell.length_c   1.000
_cell.angle_alpha   90.00
_cell.angle_beta   90.00
_cell.angle_gamma   90.00
#
_symmetry.space_group_name_H-M   'P 1'
#
loop_
_entity.id
_entity.type
_entity.pdbx_description
1 polymer ?
#
loop_
_entity_poly.entity_id
_entity_poly.type
_entity_poly.pdbx_seq_one_letter_code
_entity_poly.pdbx_strand_id
1 'polypeptide(L)'
;MALKFINPFNGTPTKIRLTELFLFHPHTYLDIAGHSISRAFKLMGKESLLKRFDAIKPEDKVSPDRLRSLITEMLDASETPDALRRKFLEDLERAIGEDEKGEFNPASMGMYEAAVVAFNPSGKQLGAPQEFLLEIERESRAAFALMHKRRFEEAAQEILDSKFFAPFLWGGIRDALGRVTDFGTLLILRASIAMEVFLAVMVVYESEYEATTGQGDQSCVLDLWPIVGPKAKNPFGMLFEWTKRESGASTQREFFDHPALREIEMDELRLKRWSSGTHQPRKEWLDRIAAGLWGNAEHPAFQMRLAYAQQVNFLGHFSQLLVALFPKEMTASQSLEAYPWPNYPHDLSDFADWGRTRYPVWREYARDYRAKFE
;
A
#
# COMPACT_ATOMS: atom_id res chain seq x y z
N MET A 1 -24.66 -11.21 4.80
CA MET A 1 -23.40 -11.82 4.31
C MET A 1 -22.27 -10.96 4.85
N ALA A 2 -21.21 -11.54 5.43
CA ALA A 2 -20.07 -10.74 5.88
C ALA A 2 -19.35 -10.13 4.66
N LEU A 3 -18.94 -8.87 4.77
CA LEU A 3 -18.16 -8.19 3.73
C LEU A 3 -16.87 -8.99 3.47
N LYS A 4 -16.55 -9.26 2.20
CA LYS A 4 -15.34 -10.02 1.81
C LYS A 4 -14.48 -9.18 0.87
N PHE A 5 -13.21 -9.04 1.21
CA PHE A 5 -12.21 -8.43 0.33
C PHE A 5 -11.52 -9.54 -0.48
N ILE A 6 -11.23 -9.23 -1.73
CA ILE A 6 -10.63 -10.18 -2.67
C ILE A 6 -9.12 -10.16 -2.45
N ASN A 7 -8.45 -11.31 -2.67
CA ASN A 7 -6.99 -11.34 -2.74
C ASN A 7 -6.52 -10.30 -3.80
N PRO A 8 -5.78 -9.25 -3.41
CA PRO A 8 -5.36 -8.18 -4.31
C PRO A 8 -4.17 -8.59 -5.19
N PHE A 9 -3.55 -9.74 -4.93
CA PHE A 9 -2.37 -10.21 -5.64
C PHE A 9 -2.74 -11.16 -6.79
N ASN A 10 -2.04 -11.00 -7.92
CA ASN A 10 -2.14 -11.92 -9.04
C ASN A 10 -1.42 -13.23 -8.71
N GLY A 11 -2.15 -14.36 -8.75
CA GLY A 11 -1.58 -15.69 -8.54
C GLY A 11 -1.57 -16.13 -7.07
N THR A 12 -0.51 -16.84 -6.66
CA THR A 12 -0.38 -17.37 -5.31
C THR A 12 -0.30 -16.21 -4.30
N PRO A 13 -1.01 -16.27 -3.16
CA PRO A 13 -0.95 -15.22 -2.15
C PRO A 13 0.50 -14.91 -1.73
N THR A 14 0.97 -13.70 -2.01
CA THR A 14 2.28 -13.20 -1.57
C THR A 14 2.20 -12.83 -0.09
N LYS A 15 3.26 -13.10 0.67
CA LYS A 15 3.36 -12.61 2.06
C LYS A 15 3.40 -11.08 2.05
N ILE A 16 2.43 -10.43 2.71
CA ILE A 16 2.42 -8.99 2.91
C ILE A 16 3.58 -8.64 3.85
N ARG A 17 4.45 -7.72 3.41
CA ARG A 17 5.62 -7.28 4.18
C ARG A 17 5.53 -5.77 4.38
N LEU A 18 5.83 -5.35 5.60
CA LEU A 18 6.17 -3.95 5.85
C LEU A 18 7.69 -3.79 5.77
N THR A 19 8.12 -2.64 5.29
CA THR A 19 9.50 -2.17 5.23
C THR A 19 9.67 -1.05 6.24
N GLU A 20 10.87 -0.95 6.80
CA GLU A 20 11.09 -0.17 8.02
C GLU A 20 10.04 -0.55 9.10
N LEU A 21 9.30 0.43 9.60
CA LEU A 21 8.21 0.21 10.54
C LEU A 21 6.85 0.15 9.85
N PHE A 22 6.42 1.23 9.19
CA PHE A 22 4.99 1.41 8.87
C PHE A 22 4.64 1.36 7.38
N LEU A 23 5.63 1.30 6.50
CA LEU A 23 5.38 1.29 5.05
C LEU A 23 5.21 -0.13 4.55
N PHE A 24 4.28 -0.37 3.62
CA PHE A 24 4.28 -1.63 2.88
C PHE A 24 5.47 -1.67 1.93
N HIS A 25 6.00 -2.86 1.65
CA HIS A 25 7.09 -3.02 0.71
C HIS A 25 6.74 -2.45 -0.68
N PRO A 26 7.63 -1.73 -1.40
CA PRO A 26 7.31 -1.14 -2.71
C PRO A 26 6.70 -2.14 -3.72
N HIS A 27 7.18 -3.38 -3.70
CA HIS A 27 6.61 -4.50 -4.48
C HIS A 27 5.10 -4.70 -4.24
N THR A 28 4.59 -4.48 -3.03
CA THR A 28 3.16 -4.57 -2.72
C THR A 28 2.35 -3.58 -3.54
N TYR A 29 2.81 -2.33 -3.69
CA TYR A 29 2.14 -1.32 -4.51
C TYR A 29 2.15 -1.70 -5.99
N LEU A 30 3.28 -2.21 -6.49
CA LEU A 30 3.40 -2.69 -7.86
C LEU A 30 2.45 -3.86 -8.14
N ASP A 31 2.40 -4.85 -7.25
CA ASP A 31 1.52 -6.01 -7.41
C ASP A 31 0.04 -5.63 -7.37
N ILE A 32 -0.37 -4.74 -6.46
CA ILE A 32 -1.75 -4.22 -6.38
C ILE A 32 -2.14 -3.52 -7.69
N ALA A 33 -1.21 -2.77 -8.28
CA ALA A 33 -1.38 -2.12 -9.58
C ALA A 33 -1.31 -3.11 -10.77
N GLY A 34 -1.04 -4.39 -10.53
CA GLY A 34 -0.95 -5.42 -11.56
C GLY A 34 0.43 -5.54 -12.23
N HIS A 35 1.44 -4.84 -11.73
CA HIS A 35 2.82 -4.87 -12.21
C HIS A 35 3.65 -5.91 -11.44
N SER A 36 3.65 -7.16 -11.91
CA SER A 36 4.49 -8.21 -11.33
C SER A 36 5.98 -7.99 -11.65
N ILE A 37 6.82 -7.85 -10.61
CA ILE A 37 8.28 -7.77 -10.76
C ILE A 37 8.82 -9.03 -11.46
N SER A 38 8.29 -10.20 -11.12
CA SER A 38 8.67 -11.47 -11.76
C SER A 38 8.42 -11.45 -13.28
N ARG A 39 7.25 -10.93 -13.69
CA ARG A 39 6.94 -10.75 -15.12
C ARG A 39 7.88 -9.74 -15.78
N ALA A 40 8.21 -8.64 -15.12
CA ALA A 40 9.15 -7.65 -15.65
C ALA A 40 10.55 -8.25 -15.89
N PHE A 41 11.11 -8.94 -14.89
CA PHE A 41 12.41 -9.62 -15.02
C PHE A 41 12.39 -10.70 -16.10
N LYS A 42 11.27 -11.42 -16.25
CA LYS A 42 11.10 -12.39 -17.34
C LYS A 42 11.13 -11.72 -18.72
N LEU A 43 10.42 -10.60 -18.89
CA LEU A 43 10.40 -9.85 -20.16
C LEU A 43 11.78 -9.26 -20.50
N MET A 44 12.57 -8.90 -19.49
CA MET A 44 13.96 -8.44 -19.66
C MET A 44 14.96 -9.58 -19.93
N GLY A 45 14.54 -10.85 -19.91
CA GLY A 45 15.46 -12.00 -20.00
C GLY A 45 16.36 -12.18 -18.77
N LYS A 46 15.96 -11.64 -17.62
CA LYS A 46 16.73 -11.62 -16.36
C LYS A 46 16.11 -12.46 -15.25
N GLU A 47 15.27 -13.43 -15.58
CA GLU A 47 14.59 -14.30 -14.60
C GLU A 47 15.57 -15.03 -13.67
N SER A 48 16.76 -15.39 -14.16
CA SER A 48 17.83 -16.01 -13.36
C SER A 48 18.41 -15.07 -12.29
N LEU A 49 18.45 -13.76 -12.54
CA LEU A 49 18.90 -12.77 -11.58
C LEU A 49 17.89 -12.65 -10.43
N LEU A 50 16.59 -12.57 -10.74
CA LEU A 50 15.55 -12.54 -9.72
C LEU A 50 15.57 -13.82 -8.86
N LYS A 51 15.70 -15.01 -9.47
CA LYS A 51 15.80 -16.27 -8.72
C LYS A 51 17.00 -16.32 -7.78
N ARG A 52 18.13 -15.68 -8.15
CA ARG A 52 19.31 -15.60 -7.28
C ARG A 52 19.07 -14.65 -6.09
N PHE A 53 18.29 -13.58 -6.26
CA PHE A 53 17.84 -12.74 -5.15
C PHE A 53 16.84 -13.47 -4.26
N ASP A 54 15.83 -14.12 -4.83
CA ASP A 54 14.80 -14.86 -4.08
C ASP A 54 15.37 -16.07 -3.31
N ALA A 55 16.50 -16.62 -3.77
CA ALA A 55 17.21 -17.69 -3.08
C ALA A 55 17.91 -17.22 -1.80
N ILE A 56 18.10 -15.92 -1.60
CA ILE A 56 18.64 -15.35 -0.37
C ILE A 56 17.53 -15.31 0.68
N LYS A 57 17.71 -16.07 1.75
CA LYS A 57 16.82 -16.06 2.90
C LYS A 57 17.27 -15.04 3.95
N PRO A 58 16.35 -14.50 4.77
CA PRO A 58 16.69 -13.58 5.85
C PRO A 58 17.75 -14.12 6.82
N GLU A 59 17.76 -15.44 7.04
CA GLU A 59 18.73 -16.14 7.89
C GLU A 59 20.09 -16.40 7.21
N ASP A 60 20.21 -16.17 5.91
CA ASP A 60 21.44 -16.43 5.17
C ASP A 60 22.47 -15.33 5.44
N LYS A 61 23.67 -15.73 5.87
CA LYS A 61 24.84 -14.84 5.85
C LYS A 61 25.31 -14.65 4.41
N VAL A 62 24.82 -13.60 3.74
CA VAL A 62 25.30 -13.20 2.42
C VAL A 62 26.54 -12.34 2.58
N SER A 63 27.63 -12.69 1.88
CA SER A 63 28.82 -11.85 1.89
C SER A 63 28.53 -10.51 1.21
N PRO A 64 29.09 -9.39 1.73
CA PRO A 64 28.99 -8.08 1.09
C PRO A 64 29.33 -8.10 -0.40
N ASP A 65 30.38 -8.81 -0.80
CA ASP A 65 30.79 -8.94 -2.20
C ASP A 65 29.75 -9.61 -3.09
N ARG A 66 29.06 -10.65 -2.57
CA ARG A 66 28.01 -11.34 -3.30
C ARG A 66 26.79 -10.43 -3.46
N LEU A 67 26.42 -9.69 -2.41
CA LEU A 67 25.32 -8.73 -2.47
C LEU A 67 25.64 -7.60 -3.47
N ARG A 68 26.85 -7.05 -3.40
CA ARG A 68 27.38 -6.03 -4.33
C ARG A 68 27.34 -6.49 -5.78
N SER A 69 27.79 -7.72 -6.04
CA SER A 69 27.76 -8.31 -7.38
C SER A 69 26.34 -8.43 -7.93
N LEU A 70 25.40 -8.96 -7.12
CA LEU A 70 24.00 -9.11 -7.54
C LEU A 70 23.32 -7.76 -7.80
N ILE A 71 23.56 -6.77 -6.93
CA ILE A 71 23.04 -5.41 -7.10
C ILE A 71 23.64 -4.76 -8.34
N THR A 72 24.94 -4.90 -8.58
CA THR A 72 25.59 -4.34 -9.77
C THR A 72 25.02 -4.94 -11.05
N GLU A 73 24.84 -6.26 -11.10
CA GLU A 73 24.22 -6.95 -12.23
C GLU A 73 22.76 -6.50 -12.46
N MET A 74 22.03 -6.16 -11.39
CA MET A 74 20.70 -5.57 -11.48
C MET A 74 20.73 -4.16 -12.07
N LEU A 75 21.64 -3.30 -11.60
CA LEU A 75 21.79 -1.94 -12.11
C LEU A 75 22.19 -1.91 -13.59
N ASP A 76 23.05 -2.85 -13.99
CA ASP A 76 23.46 -3.04 -15.40
C ASP A 76 22.27 -3.53 -16.24
N ALA A 77 21.41 -4.38 -15.70
CA ALA A 77 20.24 -4.90 -16.39
C ALA A 77 19.11 -3.86 -16.56
N SER A 78 19.05 -2.84 -15.71
CA SER A 78 18.06 -1.76 -15.78
C SER A 78 18.52 -0.55 -16.58
N GLU A 79 19.67 -0.63 -17.27
CA GLU A 79 20.24 0.49 -18.04
C GLU A 79 20.36 1.79 -17.22
N THR A 80 20.68 1.64 -15.93
CA THR A 80 20.70 2.76 -14.98
C THR A 80 21.76 3.78 -15.39
N PRO A 81 21.44 5.08 -15.49
CA PRO A 81 22.44 6.08 -15.86
C PRO A 81 23.64 6.11 -14.90
N ASP A 82 24.85 6.25 -15.45
CA ASP A 82 26.12 6.10 -14.72
C ASP A 82 26.25 7.00 -13.48
N ALA A 83 25.68 8.21 -13.52
CA ALA A 83 25.69 9.13 -12.38
C ALA A 83 24.92 8.56 -11.18
N LEU A 84 23.77 7.94 -11.42
CA LEU A 84 22.96 7.34 -10.34
C LEU A 84 23.51 6.01 -9.91
N ARG A 85 24.01 5.22 -10.86
CA ARG A 85 24.68 3.96 -10.55
C ARG A 85 25.81 4.22 -9.54
N ARG A 86 26.64 5.25 -9.78
CA ARG A 86 27.69 5.66 -8.84
C ARG A 86 27.13 6.08 -7.49
N LYS A 87 26.13 6.97 -7.46
CA LYS A 87 25.51 7.41 -6.19
C LYS A 87 24.90 6.25 -5.39
N PHE A 88 24.16 5.36 -6.06
CA PHE A 88 23.56 4.19 -5.42
C PHE A 88 24.61 3.24 -4.87
N LEU A 89 25.67 2.97 -5.65
CA LEU A 89 26.78 2.14 -5.17
C LEU A 89 27.53 2.81 -4.02
N GLU A 90 27.77 4.12 -4.06
CA GLU A 90 28.38 4.86 -2.93
C GLU A 90 27.51 4.79 -1.67
N ASP A 91 26.19 4.98 -1.81
CA ASP A 91 25.25 4.90 -0.69
C ASP A 91 25.14 3.44 -0.17
N LEU A 92 25.20 2.45 -1.06
CA LEU A 92 25.31 1.03 -0.71
C LEU A 92 26.63 0.73 0.02
N GLU A 93 27.76 1.28 -0.42
CA GLU A 93 29.05 1.12 0.27
C GLU A 93 29.04 1.77 1.65
N ARG A 94 28.33 2.89 1.84
CA ARG A 94 28.14 3.47 3.19
C ARG A 94 27.22 2.63 4.07
N ALA A 95 26.26 1.92 3.46
CA ALA A 95 25.36 1.02 4.17
C ALA A 95 26.02 -0.33 4.52
N ILE A 96 26.87 -0.85 3.62
CA ILE A 96 27.68 -2.05 3.80
C ILE A 96 28.90 -1.78 4.68
N GLY A 97 29.43 -0.55 4.62
CA GLY A 97 30.52 -0.05 5.44
C GLY A 97 30.12 -0.10 6.90
N GLU A 98 30.57 -1.16 7.56
CA GLU A 98 30.33 -1.46 8.96
C GLU A 98 30.77 -0.28 9.86
N ASP A 99 30.10 -0.10 11.00
CA ASP A 99 30.86 0.36 12.18
C ASP A 99 31.91 -0.72 12.50
N GLU A 100 32.95 -0.44 13.30
CA GLU A 100 34.03 -1.41 13.58
C GLU A 100 33.57 -2.76 14.18
N LYS A 101 32.27 -3.00 14.36
CA LYS A 101 31.65 -4.18 14.98
C LYS A 101 30.66 -4.94 14.07
N GLY A 102 30.43 -4.52 12.83
CA GLY A 102 29.53 -5.23 11.90
C GLY A 102 28.04 -5.07 12.25
N GLU A 103 27.64 -3.99 12.92
CA GLU A 103 26.23 -3.73 13.23
C GLU A 103 25.48 -3.02 12.09
N PHE A 104 24.18 -3.33 11.95
CA PHE A 104 23.26 -2.68 11.01
C PHE A 104 23.33 -1.15 11.13
N ASN A 105 23.60 -0.46 10.02
CA ASN A 105 23.71 0.99 9.96
C ASN A 105 22.32 1.65 9.75
N PRO A 106 21.70 2.28 10.78
CA PRO A 106 20.45 3.04 10.62
C PRO A 106 20.52 4.21 9.63
N ALA A 107 21.72 4.68 9.27
CA ALA A 107 21.92 5.73 8.27
C ALA A 107 21.94 5.18 6.82
N SER A 108 21.73 3.87 6.64
CA SER A 108 21.59 3.27 5.32
C SER A 108 20.36 3.80 4.57
N MET A 109 20.47 3.79 3.24
CA MET A 109 19.37 4.13 2.35
C MET A 109 18.20 3.16 2.54
N GLY A 110 17.02 3.68 2.83
CA GLY A 110 15.82 2.86 2.98
C GLY A 110 15.28 2.35 1.63
N MET A 111 14.31 1.44 1.67
CA MET A 111 13.78 0.80 0.46
C MET A 111 13.06 1.78 -0.48
N TYR A 112 12.38 2.79 0.05
CA TYR A 112 11.73 3.82 -0.75
C TYR A 112 12.72 4.82 -1.32
N GLU A 113 13.74 5.22 -0.58
CA GLU A 113 14.84 6.02 -1.14
C GLU A 113 15.52 5.28 -2.29
N ALA A 114 15.80 3.98 -2.12
CA ALA A 114 16.35 3.15 -3.17
C ALA A 114 15.42 3.09 -4.40
N ALA A 115 14.11 2.89 -4.18
CA ALA A 115 13.13 2.86 -5.26
C ALA A 115 13.04 4.22 -5.99
N VAL A 116 13.02 5.33 -5.25
CA VAL A 116 13.00 6.68 -5.83
C VAL A 116 14.24 6.93 -6.68
N VAL A 117 15.44 6.57 -6.21
CA VAL A 117 16.67 6.68 -7.01
C VAL A 117 16.57 5.87 -8.31
N ALA A 118 16.00 4.66 -8.25
CA ALA A 118 15.84 3.80 -9.41
C ALA A 118 14.81 4.34 -10.44
N PHE A 119 13.67 4.88 -9.96
CA PHE A 119 12.58 5.34 -10.82
C PHE A 119 12.64 6.83 -11.19
N ASN A 120 13.51 7.62 -10.56
CA ASN A 120 13.76 9.03 -10.88
C ASN A 120 15.25 9.28 -11.22
N PRO A 121 15.75 8.70 -12.32
CA PRO A 121 17.15 8.80 -12.67
C PRO A 121 17.61 10.24 -13.00
N SER A 122 16.71 11.07 -13.52
CA SER A 122 17.03 12.46 -13.84
C SER A 122 17.19 13.35 -12.61
N GLY A 123 16.88 12.87 -11.40
CA GLY A 123 16.83 13.69 -10.19
C GLY A 123 15.80 14.81 -10.30
N LYS A 124 14.68 14.55 -10.99
CA LYS A 124 13.58 15.54 -11.07
C LYS A 124 13.02 15.79 -9.68
N GLN A 125 12.48 16.98 -9.46
CA GLN A 125 11.77 17.27 -8.23
C GLN A 125 10.66 16.23 -8.01
N LEU A 126 10.61 15.70 -6.79
CA LEU A 126 9.60 14.72 -6.40
C LEU A 126 8.28 15.46 -6.11
N GLY A 127 7.17 14.78 -6.38
CA GLY A 127 5.85 15.25 -5.96
C GLY A 127 5.61 14.98 -4.47
N ALA A 128 4.58 15.63 -3.92
CA ALA A 128 4.19 15.46 -2.51
C ALA A 128 4.04 13.98 -2.07
N PRO A 129 3.47 13.06 -2.87
CA PRO A 129 3.32 11.66 -2.44
C PRO A 129 4.65 10.93 -2.25
N GLN A 130 5.62 11.16 -3.14
CA GLN A 130 6.94 10.53 -3.02
C GLN A 130 7.71 11.08 -1.83
N GLU A 131 7.69 12.40 -1.62
CA GLU A 131 8.34 13.02 -0.46
C GLU A 131 7.71 12.55 0.85
N PHE A 132 6.39 12.40 0.91
CA PHE A 132 5.71 11.89 2.09
C PHE A 132 6.13 10.46 2.45
N LEU A 133 6.28 9.58 1.45
CA LEU A 133 6.83 8.23 1.67
C LEU A 133 8.27 8.27 2.20
N LEU A 134 9.11 9.17 1.67
CA LEU A 134 10.49 9.33 2.13
C LEU A 134 10.56 9.90 3.55
N GLU A 135 9.67 10.84 3.91
CA GLU A 135 9.56 11.36 5.27
C GLU A 135 9.19 10.25 6.25
N ILE A 136 8.16 9.44 5.94
CA ILE A 136 7.76 8.29 6.78
C ILE A 136 8.95 7.32 6.96
N GLU A 137 9.64 6.99 5.87
CA GLU A 137 10.81 6.10 5.91
C GLU A 137 11.93 6.66 6.80
N ARG A 138 12.28 7.93 6.62
CA ARG A 138 13.34 8.60 7.39
C ARG A 138 13.01 8.71 8.87
N GLU A 139 11.80 9.14 9.19
CA GLU A 139 11.32 9.27 10.58
C GLU A 139 11.23 7.91 11.29
N SER A 140 11.03 6.82 10.54
CA SER A 140 10.97 5.46 11.11
C SER A 140 12.33 4.87 11.49
N ARG A 141 13.45 5.41 10.99
CA ARG A 141 14.77 4.73 11.03
C ARG A 141 15.28 4.43 12.43
N ALA A 142 15.20 5.42 13.32
CA ALA A 142 15.74 5.28 14.68
C ALA A 142 15.02 4.14 15.43
N ALA A 143 13.69 4.18 15.42
CA ALA A 143 12.85 3.16 16.01
C ALA A 143 13.03 1.78 15.31
N PHE A 144 13.18 1.76 13.98
CA PHE A 144 13.45 0.52 13.24
C PHE A 144 14.77 -0.14 13.64
N ALA A 145 15.83 0.65 13.78
CA ALA A 145 17.13 0.15 14.19
C ALA A 145 17.12 -0.37 15.65
N LEU A 146 16.42 0.30 16.55
CA LEU A 146 16.22 -0.18 17.92
C LEU A 146 15.46 -1.51 17.94
N MET A 147 14.41 -1.65 17.12
CA MET A 147 13.68 -2.91 16.96
C MET A 147 14.60 -4.04 16.45
N HIS A 148 15.48 -3.76 15.49
CA HIS A 148 16.47 -4.73 15.01
C HIS A 148 17.48 -5.16 16.07
N LYS A 149 17.88 -4.23 16.95
CA LYS A 149 18.72 -4.51 18.13
C LYS A 149 17.95 -5.14 19.29
N ARG A 150 16.67 -5.51 19.09
CA ARG A 150 15.76 -6.07 20.09
C ARG A 150 15.49 -5.16 21.29
N ARG A 151 15.66 -3.84 21.11
CA ARG A 151 15.38 -2.80 22.11
C ARG A 151 13.96 -2.28 21.89
N PHE A 152 12.95 -3.11 22.18
CA PHE A 152 11.55 -2.85 21.80
C PHE A 152 10.90 -1.71 22.57
N GLU A 153 11.16 -1.60 23.88
CA GLU A 153 10.71 -0.48 24.71
C GLU A 153 11.19 0.85 24.15
N GLU A 154 12.48 0.93 23.82
CA GLU A 154 13.09 2.13 23.26
C GLU A 154 12.57 2.44 21.86
N ALA A 155 12.38 1.42 21.03
CA ALA A 155 11.75 1.59 19.71
C ALA A 155 10.34 2.18 19.83
N ALA A 156 9.54 1.69 20.78
CA ALA A 156 8.20 2.21 21.05
C ALA A 156 8.25 3.66 21.57
N GLN A 157 9.21 3.99 22.43
CA GLN A 157 9.42 5.34 22.93
C GLN A 157 9.79 6.32 21.81
N GLU A 158 10.69 5.95 20.90
CA GLU A 158 11.03 6.78 19.73
C GLU A 158 9.80 7.05 18.84
N ILE A 159 8.91 6.08 18.68
CA ILE A 159 7.65 6.27 17.95
C ILE A 159 6.73 7.26 18.69
N LEU A 160 6.63 7.14 20.03
CA LEU A 160 5.79 8.00 20.86
C LEU A 160 6.27 9.46 20.89
N ASP A 161 7.59 9.67 20.90
CA ASP A 161 8.22 10.98 20.97
C ASP A 161 8.27 11.70 19.61
N SER A 162 8.08 10.97 18.50
CA SER A 162 8.04 11.54 17.16
C SER A 162 6.83 12.44 16.96
N LYS A 163 7.10 13.73 16.70
CA LYS A 163 6.07 14.69 16.27
C LYS A 163 5.47 14.32 14.92
N PHE A 164 6.25 13.69 14.05
CA PHE A 164 5.79 13.24 12.75
C PHE A 164 4.77 12.10 12.88
N PHE A 165 5.02 11.13 13.77
CA PHE A 165 4.08 10.02 13.96
C PHE A 165 2.87 10.37 14.82
N ALA A 166 2.91 11.47 15.58
CA ALA A 166 1.82 11.87 16.46
C ALA A 166 0.40 11.83 15.85
N PRO A 167 0.15 12.26 14.59
CA PRO A 167 -1.17 12.19 13.96
C PRO A 167 -1.66 10.77 13.63
N PHE A 168 -0.74 9.81 13.51
CA PHE A 168 -1.05 8.39 13.25
C PHE A 168 -1.34 7.61 14.54
N LEU A 169 -1.15 8.23 15.71
CA LEU A 169 -1.27 7.60 17.03
C LEU A 169 -2.50 8.14 17.80
N TRP A 170 -3.49 7.28 18.04
CA TRP A 170 -4.65 7.56 18.89
C TRP A 170 -4.42 7.17 20.37
N GLY A 171 -5.36 7.52 21.25
CA GLY A 171 -5.21 7.34 22.70
C GLY A 171 -4.79 5.91 23.09
N GLY A 172 -5.60 4.91 22.73
CA GLY A 172 -5.29 3.54 23.14
C GLY A 172 -4.04 2.93 22.48
N ILE A 173 -3.65 3.34 21.26
CA ILE A 173 -2.36 2.88 20.68
C ILE A 173 -1.16 3.49 21.39
N ARG A 174 -1.27 4.73 21.88
CA ARG A 174 -0.22 5.36 22.69
C ARG A 174 -0.04 4.61 24.00
N ASP A 175 -1.14 4.27 24.67
CA ASP A 175 -1.12 3.48 25.91
C ASP A 175 -0.57 2.06 25.68
N ALA A 176 -0.84 1.46 24.53
CA ALA A 176 -0.30 0.15 24.17
C ALA A 176 1.20 0.21 23.86
N LEU A 177 1.66 1.21 23.10
CA LEU A 177 3.09 1.44 22.83
C LEU A 177 3.89 1.65 24.12
N GLY A 178 3.36 2.41 25.08
CA GLY A 178 4.00 2.65 26.38
C GLY A 178 4.16 1.40 27.26
N ARG A 179 3.62 0.25 26.85
CA ARG A 179 3.70 -1.03 27.57
C ARG A 179 4.42 -2.12 26.77
N VAL A 180 4.96 -1.80 25.59
CA VAL A 180 5.66 -2.74 24.73
C VAL A 180 6.93 -3.22 25.42
N THR A 181 7.09 -4.53 25.59
CA THR A 181 8.32 -5.14 26.10
C THR A 181 8.89 -6.22 25.17
N ASP A 182 8.12 -6.65 24.18
CA ASP A 182 8.46 -7.75 23.28
C ASP A 182 8.14 -7.43 21.81
N PHE A 183 8.73 -8.25 20.92
CA PHE A 183 8.57 -8.10 19.47
C PHE A 183 7.13 -8.37 18.98
N GLY A 184 6.43 -9.33 19.59
CA GLY A 184 5.10 -9.74 19.16
C GLY A 184 4.09 -8.61 19.34
N THR A 185 4.09 -7.99 20.53
CA THR A 185 3.24 -6.83 20.83
C THR A 185 3.56 -5.68 19.87
N LEU A 186 4.84 -5.32 19.70
CA LEU A 186 5.24 -4.25 18.79
C LEU A 186 4.81 -4.51 17.35
N LEU A 187 4.90 -5.76 16.88
CA LEU A 187 4.52 -6.16 15.52
C LEU A 187 3.02 -5.94 15.25
N ILE A 188 2.16 -6.22 16.24
CA ILE A 188 0.70 -6.05 16.13
C ILE A 188 0.34 -4.56 16.07
N LEU A 189 0.96 -3.75 16.93
CA LEU A 189 0.77 -2.29 16.95
C LEU A 189 1.24 -1.67 15.63
N ARG A 190 2.40 -2.13 15.13
CA ARG A 190 2.96 -1.70 13.85
C ARG A 190 2.03 -1.96 12.68
N ALA A 191 1.38 -3.13 12.62
CA ALA A 191 0.42 -3.45 11.57
C ALA A 191 -0.79 -2.50 11.57
N SER A 192 -1.23 -2.07 12.76
CA SER A 192 -2.36 -1.16 12.93
C SER A 192 -2.01 0.28 12.53
N ILE A 193 -0.82 0.75 12.92
CA ILE A 193 -0.29 2.06 12.52
C ILE A 193 -0.04 2.09 11.00
N ALA A 194 0.47 1.00 10.42
CA ALA A 194 0.64 0.88 8.97
C ALA A 194 -0.67 1.06 8.17
N MET A 195 -1.83 0.72 8.75
CA MET A 195 -3.11 0.99 8.11
C MET A 195 -3.46 2.49 8.06
N GLU A 196 -3.23 3.23 9.15
CA GLU A 196 -3.38 4.70 9.15
C GLU A 196 -2.38 5.36 8.18
N VAL A 197 -1.13 4.89 8.19
CA VAL A 197 -0.09 5.38 7.28
C VAL A 197 -0.47 5.16 5.82
N PHE A 198 -0.93 3.95 5.47
CA PHE A 198 -1.35 3.66 4.10
C PHE A 198 -2.54 4.52 3.68
N LEU A 199 -3.54 4.69 4.55
CA LEU A 199 -4.67 5.58 4.28
C LEU A 199 -4.21 7.02 4.04
N ALA A 200 -3.29 7.54 4.86
CA ALA A 200 -2.73 8.88 4.66
C ALA A 200 -2.00 9.00 3.31
N VAL A 201 -1.17 8.02 2.95
CA VAL A 201 -0.47 7.98 1.66
C VAL A 201 -1.47 8.02 0.50
N MET A 202 -2.52 7.20 0.54
CA MET A 202 -3.57 7.20 -0.49
C MET A 202 -4.18 8.60 -0.67
N VAL A 203 -4.43 9.30 0.43
CA VAL A 203 -5.05 10.63 0.41
C VAL A 203 -4.08 11.71 -0.09
N VAL A 204 -2.79 11.60 0.20
CA VAL A 204 -1.78 12.50 -0.37
C VAL A 204 -1.67 12.32 -1.89
N TYR A 205 -1.74 11.08 -2.39
CA TYR A 205 -1.84 10.83 -3.84
C TYR A 205 -3.10 11.47 -4.45
N GLU A 206 -4.23 11.40 -3.76
CA GLU A 206 -5.49 11.98 -4.24
C GLU A 206 -5.43 13.50 -4.28
N SER A 207 -4.88 14.13 -3.23
CA SER A 207 -4.71 15.58 -3.17
C SER A 207 -3.82 16.11 -4.30
N GLU A 208 -2.74 15.40 -4.61
CA GLU A 208 -1.88 15.73 -5.75
C GLU A 208 -2.60 15.60 -7.09
N TYR A 209 -3.41 14.55 -7.25
CA TYR A 209 -4.23 14.36 -8.46
C TYR A 209 -5.29 15.46 -8.63
N GLU A 210 -6.01 15.81 -7.56
CA GLU A 210 -7.06 16.85 -7.58
C GLU A 210 -6.50 18.18 -8.08
N ALA A 211 -5.30 18.54 -7.64
CA ALA A 211 -4.69 19.80 -8.01
C ALA A 211 -4.04 19.82 -9.39
N THR A 212 -3.43 18.70 -9.81
CA THR A 212 -2.87 18.60 -11.17
C THR A 212 -3.94 18.56 -12.25
N THR A 213 -5.15 18.08 -11.91
CA THR A 213 -6.28 17.97 -12.86
C THR A 213 -7.34 19.06 -12.74
N GLY A 214 -7.31 19.86 -11.66
CA GLY A 214 -8.29 20.90 -11.40
C GLY A 214 -9.70 20.36 -11.12
N GLN A 215 -9.84 19.08 -10.73
CA GLN A 215 -11.14 18.43 -10.49
C GLN A 215 -11.89 18.90 -9.22
N GLY A 216 -11.37 19.90 -8.51
CA GLY A 216 -11.96 20.40 -7.25
C GLY A 216 -11.95 19.33 -6.14
N ASP A 217 -12.73 19.53 -5.08
CA ASP A 217 -12.77 18.66 -3.89
C ASP A 217 -13.49 17.29 -4.12
N GLN A 218 -13.71 16.88 -5.37
CA GLN A 218 -14.40 15.63 -5.70
C GLN A 218 -13.51 14.40 -5.49
N SER A 219 -13.67 13.77 -4.33
CA SER A 219 -12.95 12.54 -4.00
C SER A 219 -13.30 11.37 -4.94
N CYS A 220 -12.26 10.69 -5.40
CA CYS A 220 -12.36 9.40 -6.09
C CYS A 220 -12.50 8.22 -5.11
N VAL A 221 -12.08 8.38 -3.86
CA VAL A 221 -12.08 7.32 -2.83
C VAL A 221 -13.42 7.21 -2.10
N LEU A 222 -14.12 8.32 -1.86
CA LEU A 222 -15.35 8.32 -1.04
C LEU A 222 -16.44 7.39 -1.59
N ASP A 223 -16.60 7.35 -2.92
CA ASP A 223 -17.55 6.46 -3.60
C ASP A 223 -17.17 4.98 -3.52
N LEU A 224 -15.96 4.64 -3.06
CA LEU A 224 -15.40 3.28 -3.06
C LEU A 224 -15.42 2.62 -1.68
N TRP A 225 -15.78 3.36 -0.63
CA TRP A 225 -15.89 2.81 0.72
C TRP A 225 -16.96 1.72 0.77
N PRO A 226 -16.63 0.54 1.32
CA PRO A 226 -17.51 -0.61 1.22
C PRO A 226 -18.78 -0.43 2.04
N ILE A 227 -19.86 -1.08 1.60
CA ILE A 227 -21.13 -1.15 2.33
C ILE A 227 -21.15 -2.45 3.13
N VAL A 228 -21.54 -2.37 4.40
CA VAL A 228 -21.72 -3.52 5.31
C VAL A 228 -23.21 -3.87 5.42
N GLY A 229 -23.54 -5.14 5.64
CA GLY A 229 -24.92 -5.60 5.90
C GLY A 229 -25.54 -6.46 4.79
N PRO A 230 -26.89 -6.51 4.68
CA PRO A 230 -27.58 -7.39 3.73
C PRO A 230 -27.26 -7.12 2.25
N LYS A 231 -26.88 -5.88 1.91
CA LYS A 231 -26.44 -5.46 0.57
C LYS A 231 -24.94 -5.15 0.52
N ALA A 232 -24.14 -5.94 1.25
CA ALA A 232 -22.71 -5.69 1.35
C ALA A 232 -22.04 -5.63 -0.03
N LYS A 233 -21.19 -4.62 -0.21
CA LYS A 233 -20.41 -4.38 -1.43
C LYS A 233 -19.00 -3.99 -1.02
N ASN A 234 -18.01 -4.65 -1.60
CA ASN A 234 -16.62 -4.26 -1.44
C ASN A 234 -16.24 -3.15 -2.46
N PRO A 235 -15.00 -2.65 -2.46
CA PRO A 235 -14.60 -1.55 -3.34
C PRO A 235 -14.81 -1.80 -4.83
N PHE A 236 -14.70 -3.05 -5.31
CA PHE A 236 -15.00 -3.37 -6.72
C PHE A 236 -16.50 -3.35 -7.02
N GLY A 237 -17.32 -3.80 -6.07
CA GLY A 237 -18.79 -3.66 -6.17
C GLY A 237 -19.24 -2.20 -6.10
N MET A 238 -18.49 -1.35 -5.39
CA MET A 238 -18.70 0.10 -5.35
C MET A 238 -18.24 0.78 -6.65
N LEU A 239 -17.11 0.38 -7.22
CA LEU A 239 -16.66 0.79 -8.55
C LEU A 239 -17.70 0.47 -9.63
N PHE A 240 -18.36 -0.70 -9.54
CA PHE A 240 -19.48 -1.03 -10.42
C PHE A 240 -20.64 -0.05 -10.26
N GLU A 241 -21.06 0.27 -9.03
CA GLU A 241 -22.15 1.22 -8.79
C GLU A 241 -21.83 2.61 -9.31
N TRP A 242 -20.59 3.07 -9.15
CA TRP A 242 -20.12 4.31 -9.76
C TRP A 242 -20.20 4.23 -11.29
N THR A 243 -19.62 3.18 -11.91
CA THR A 243 -19.60 3.02 -13.37
C THR A 243 -21.02 2.97 -13.97
N LYS A 244 -21.93 2.25 -13.30
CA LYS A 244 -23.34 2.15 -13.67
C LYS A 244 -24.04 3.51 -13.61
N ARG A 245 -23.77 4.29 -12.55
CA ARG A 245 -24.32 5.64 -12.36
C ARG A 245 -23.84 6.59 -13.47
N GLU A 246 -22.54 6.58 -13.75
CA GLU A 246 -21.91 7.43 -14.76
C GLU A 246 -22.34 7.07 -16.19
N SER A 247 -22.69 5.81 -16.45
CA SER A 247 -23.27 5.40 -17.74
C SER A 247 -24.75 5.77 -17.88
N GLY A 248 -25.37 6.40 -16.87
CA GLY A 248 -26.80 6.71 -16.86
C GLY A 248 -27.72 5.48 -16.65
N ALA A 249 -27.18 4.32 -16.29
CA ALA A 249 -27.97 3.13 -16.03
C ALA A 249 -28.50 3.11 -14.58
N SER A 250 -29.78 2.81 -14.40
CA SER A 250 -30.39 2.69 -13.07
C SER A 250 -30.26 1.26 -12.52
N THR A 251 -30.35 0.27 -13.41
CA THR A 251 -30.32 -1.15 -13.06
C THR A 251 -29.10 -1.87 -13.64
N GLN A 252 -28.73 -3.02 -13.06
CA GLN A 252 -27.69 -3.87 -13.63
C GLN A 252 -28.07 -4.36 -15.04
N ARG A 253 -29.37 -4.56 -15.29
CA ARG A 253 -29.88 -4.98 -16.60
C ARG A 253 -29.71 -3.87 -17.64
N GLU A 254 -30.06 -2.63 -17.30
CA GLU A 254 -29.82 -1.48 -18.18
C GLU A 254 -28.34 -1.28 -18.50
N PHE A 255 -27.46 -1.49 -17.52
CA PHE A 255 -26.02 -1.46 -17.78
C PHE A 255 -25.60 -2.58 -18.73
N PHE A 256 -26.11 -3.79 -18.51
CA PHE A 256 -25.82 -4.93 -19.38
C PHE A 256 -26.24 -4.69 -20.83
N ASP A 257 -27.43 -4.11 -21.02
CA ASP A 257 -28.01 -3.83 -22.34
C ASP A 257 -27.54 -2.48 -22.95
N HIS A 258 -26.60 -1.78 -22.29
CA HIS A 258 -26.19 -0.43 -22.69
C HIS A 258 -25.64 -0.43 -24.13
N PRO A 259 -26.14 0.44 -25.04
CA PRO A 259 -25.76 0.40 -26.45
C PRO A 259 -24.25 0.50 -26.70
N ALA A 260 -23.55 1.28 -25.88
CA ALA A 260 -22.12 1.48 -25.99
C ALA A 260 -21.27 0.27 -25.54
N LEU A 261 -21.90 -0.75 -24.93
CA LEU A 261 -21.25 -1.98 -24.47
C LEU A 261 -21.59 -3.21 -25.32
N ARG A 262 -22.40 -3.07 -26.39
CA ARG A 262 -22.89 -4.20 -27.20
C ARG A 262 -21.78 -5.06 -27.82
N GLU A 263 -20.68 -4.43 -28.22
CA GLU A 263 -19.53 -5.10 -28.82
C GLU A 263 -18.61 -5.76 -27.77
N ILE A 264 -18.93 -5.62 -26.49
CA ILE A 264 -18.21 -6.27 -25.39
C ILE A 264 -18.94 -7.56 -25.07
N GLU A 265 -18.27 -8.69 -25.30
CA GLU A 265 -18.78 -10.00 -24.90
C GLU A 265 -18.85 -10.05 -23.36
N MET A 266 -20.00 -9.68 -22.83
CA MET A 266 -20.30 -9.61 -21.41
C MET A 266 -21.27 -10.73 -21.05
N ASP A 267 -20.85 -11.56 -20.11
CA ASP A 267 -21.70 -12.60 -19.52
C ASP A 267 -22.39 -12.03 -18.27
N GLU A 268 -23.69 -12.28 -18.14
CA GLU A 268 -24.53 -11.81 -17.01
C GLU A 268 -23.98 -12.30 -15.66
N LEU A 269 -23.41 -13.51 -15.63
CA LEU A 269 -22.79 -14.04 -14.41
C LEU A 269 -21.54 -13.25 -14.02
N ARG A 270 -20.69 -12.88 -14.99
CA ARG A 270 -19.51 -12.03 -14.73
C ARG A 270 -19.92 -10.67 -14.20
N LEU A 271 -20.93 -10.05 -14.82
CA LEU A 271 -21.46 -8.76 -14.38
C LEU A 271 -22.01 -8.84 -12.95
N LYS A 272 -22.79 -9.90 -12.64
CA LYS A 272 -23.32 -10.14 -11.30
C LYS A 272 -22.21 -10.31 -10.27
N ARG A 273 -21.11 -10.99 -10.61
CA ARG A 273 -19.95 -11.16 -9.73
C ARG A 273 -19.21 -9.85 -9.47
N TRP A 274 -19.08 -8.99 -10.48
CA TRP A 274 -18.51 -7.65 -10.32
C TRP A 274 -19.40 -6.77 -9.46
N SER A 275 -20.70 -6.70 -9.79
CA SER A 275 -21.71 -5.93 -9.06
C SER A 275 -21.78 -6.31 -7.57
N SER A 276 -21.65 -7.60 -7.24
CA SER A 276 -21.61 -8.07 -5.85
C SER A 276 -20.25 -7.94 -5.17
N GLY A 277 -19.20 -7.53 -5.90
CA GLY A 277 -17.84 -7.44 -5.38
C GLY A 277 -17.19 -8.81 -5.12
N THR A 278 -17.74 -9.90 -5.65
CA THR A 278 -17.14 -11.24 -5.45
C THR A 278 -15.95 -11.51 -6.37
N HIS A 279 -15.74 -10.67 -7.38
CA HIS A 279 -14.64 -10.78 -8.34
C HIS A 279 -14.15 -9.41 -8.78
N GLN A 280 -12.82 -9.25 -8.90
CA GLN A 280 -12.20 -8.12 -9.58
C GLN A 280 -12.19 -8.45 -11.07
N PRO A 281 -12.80 -7.61 -11.93
CA PRO A 281 -12.75 -7.86 -13.35
C PRO A 281 -11.34 -7.67 -13.94
N ARG A 282 -11.05 -8.40 -15.02
CA ARG A 282 -9.75 -8.29 -15.71
C ARG A 282 -9.58 -6.89 -16.32
N LYS A 283 -8.34 -6.38 -16.34
CA LYS A 283 -8.03 -5.05 -16.86
C LYS A 283 -8.51 -4.89 -18.30
N GLU A 284 -8.26 -5.87 -19.17
CA GLU A 284 -8.64 -5.80 -20.59
C GLU A 284 -10.16 -5.65 -20.78
N TRP A 285 -10.94 -6.22 -19.87
CA TRP A 285 -12.40 -6.09 -19.89
C TRP A 285 -12.86 -4.72 -19.40
N LEU A 286 -12.23 -4.19 -18.34
CA LEU A 286 -12.47 -2.84 -17.83
C LEU A 286 -12.07 -1.76 -18.85
N ASP A 287 -10.95 -1.94 -19.54
CA ASP A 287 -10.47 -1.05 -20.60
C ASP A 287 -11.47 -1.00 -21.77
N ARG A 288 -12.05 -2.15 -22.16
CA ARG A 288 -13.12 -2.21 -23.17
C ARG A 288 -14.39 -1.49 -22.70
N ILE A 289 -14.77 -1.64 -21.43
CA ILE A 289 -15.92 -0.92 -20.87
C ILE A 289 -15.65 0.58 -20.90
N ALA A 290 -14.46 1.02 -20.51
CA ALA A 290 -14.10 2.43 -20.52
C ALA A 290 -14.09 3.01 -21.95
N ALA A 291 -13.52 2.28 -22.90
CA ALA A 291 -13.55 2.64 -24.32
C ALA A 291 -14.98 2.70 -24.87
N GLY A 292 -15.85 1.77 -24.46
CA GLY A 292 -17.26 1.77 -24.85
C GLY A 292 -18.02 2.98 -24.29
N LEU A 293 -17.96 3.21 -22.98
CA LEU A 293 -18.74 4.27 -22.31
C LEU A 293 -18.23 5.68 -22.62
N TRP A 294 -16.92 5.86 -22.68
CA TRP A 294 -16.30 7.20 -22.75
C TRP A 294 -15.43 7.42 -23.98
N GLY A 295 -15.37 6.45 -24.91
CA GLY A 295 -14.51 6.55 -26.10
C GLY A 295 -13.01 6.46 -25.82
N ASN A 296 -12.60 6.21 -24.58
CA ASN A 296 -11.21 6.16 -24.15
C ASN A 296 -10.99 5.06 -23.11
N ALA A 297 -10.16 4.06 -23.42
CA ALA A 297 -9.78 3.01 -22.48
C ALA A 297 -9.08 3.58 -21.23
N GLU A 298 -8.31 4.66 -21.40
CA GLU A 298 -7.57 5.34 -20.35
C GLU A 298 -8.36 6.53 -19.77
N HIS A 299 -9.70 6.40 -19.67
CA HIS A 299 -10.55 7.44 -19.10
C HIS A 299 -10.08 7.81 -17.67
N PRO A 300 -9.56 9.02 -17.42
CA PRO A 300 -8.79 9.31 -16.20
C PRO A 300 -9.56 9.06 -14.90
N ALA A 301 -10.82 9.50 -14.83
CA ALA A 301 -11.63 9.35 -13.63
C ALA A 301 -11.95 7.88 -13.31
N PHE A 302 -12.05 7.03 -14.33
CA PHE A 302 -12.29 5.60 -14.15
C PHE A 302 -11.02 4.87 -13.73
N GLN A 303 -9.90 5.13 -14.41
CA GLN A 303 -8.61 4.52 -14.07
C GLN A 303 -8.17 4.91 -12.65
N MET A 304 -8.38 6.15 -12.24
CA MET A 304 -8.10 6.60 -10.87
C MET A 304 -8.96 5.87 -9.83
N ARG A 305 -10.27 5.74 -10.08
CA ARG A 305 -11.17 4.99 -9.18
C ARG A 305 -10.85 3.50 -9.17
N LEU A 306 -10.41 2.93 -10.29
CA LEU A 306 -9.96 1.54 -10.34
C LEU A 306 -8.72 1.35 -9.45
N ALA A 307 -7.72 2.23 -9.56
CA ALA A 307 -6.52 2.21 -8.72
C ALA A 307 -6.87 2.32 -7.23
N TYR A 308 -7.75 3.26 -6.86
CA TYR A 308 -8.20 3.37 -5.47
C TYR A 308 -9.03 2.17 -5.02
N ALA A 309 -9.87 1.59 -5.87
CA ALA A 309 -10.63 0.38 -5.52
C ALA A 309 -9.68 -0.79 -5.20
N GLN A 310 -8.58 -0.93 -5.95
CA GLN A 310 -7.54 -1.92 -5.66
C GLN A 310 -6.85 -1.66 -4.32
N GLN A 311 -6.51 -0.40 -4.01
CA GLN A 311 -5.85 -0.02 -2.75
C GLN A 311 -6.78 -0.19 -1.54
N VAL A 312 -8.03 0.28 -1.60
CA VAL A 312 -9.02 0.07 -0.53
C VAL A 312 -9.29 -1.43 -0.35
N ASN A 313 -9.37 -2.20 -1.44
CA ASN A 313 -9.54 -3.65 -1.35
C ASN A 313 -8.33 -4.32 -0.69
N PHE A 314 -7.11 -3.91 -1.02
CA PHE A 314 -5.90 -4.39 -0.36
C PHE A 314 -5.93 -4.11 1.15
N LEU A 315 -6.27 -2.89 1.54
CA LEU A 315 -6.31 -2.49 2.95
C LEU A 315 -7.36 -3.29 3.73
N GLY A 316 -8.54 -3.52 3.14
CA GLY A 316 -9.57 -4.39 3.72
C GLY A 316 -9.19 -5.87 3.72
N HIS A 317 -8.45 -6.34 2.73
CA HIS A 317 -7.91 -7.70 2.72
C HIS A 317 -6.86 -7.89 3.83
N PHE A 318 -5.95 -6.92 3.99
CA PHE A 318 -4.94 -6.91 5.03
C PHE A 318 -5.59 -6.94 6.42
N SER A 319 -6.61 -6.12 6.65
CA SER A 319 -7.33 -6.12 7.94
C SER A 319 -8.08 -7.43 8.19
N GLN A 320 -8.61 -8.08 7.16
CA GLN A 320 -9.22 -9.42 7.31
C GLN A 320 -8.22 -10.48 7.75
N LEU A 321 -6.98 -10.41 7.27
CA LEU A 321 -5.91 -11.29 7.73
C LEU A 321 -5.58 -11.02 9.21
N LEU A 322 -5.52 -9.76 9.63
CA LEU A 322 -5.25 -9.41 11.03
C LEU A 322 -6.39 -9.84 11.96
N VAL A 323 -7.65 -9.56 11.62
CA VAL A 323 -8.81 -10.00 12.39
C VAL A 323 -8.89 -11.52 12.49
N ALA A 324 -8.47 -12.25 11.44
CA ALA A 324 -8.42 -13.71 11.47
C ALA A 324 -7.36 -14.27 12.43
N LEU A 325 -6.28 -13.51 12.70
CA LEU A 325 -5.25 -13.87 13.68
C LEU A 325 -5.71 -13.58 15.12
N PHE A 326 -6.63 -12.64 15.31
CA PHE A 326 -7.06 -12.13 16.61
C PHE A 326 -8.60 -12.11 16.73
N PRO A 327 -9.27 -13.27 16.85
CA PRO A 327 -10.73 -13.37 16.83
C PRO A 327 -11.39 -12.77 18.10
N LYS A 328 -12.71 -12.55 18.04
CA LYS A 328 -13.48 -11.91 19.13
C LYS A 328 -13.53 -12.70 20.43
N GLU A 329 -13.29 -14.01 20.37
CA GLU A 329 -13.36 -14.93 21.50
C GLU A 329 -12.06 -14.99 22.33
N MET A 330 -11.18 -13.99 22.24
CA MET A 330 -9.96 -13.88 23.05
C MET A 330 -10.25 -13.64 24.54
N THR A 331 -9.41 -14.18 25.42
CA THR A 331 -9.42 -13.81 26.84
C THR A 331 -9.03 -12.35 27.04
N ALA A 332 -9.33 -11.77 28.22
CA ALA A 332 -8.96 -10.38 28.51
C ALA A 332 -7.44 -10.11 28.40
N SER A 333 -6.59 -11.08 28.79
CA SER A 333 -5.13 -10.97 28.65
C SER A 333 -4.72 -10.96 27.17
N GLN A 334 -5.25 -11.89 26.37
CA GLN A 334 -4.97 -11.97 24.94
C GLN A 334 -5.47 -10.73 24.20
N SER A 335 -6.62 -10.18 24.58
CA SER A 335 -7.16 -8.96 23.99
C SER A 335 -6.28 -7.74 24.27
N LEU A 336 -5.57 -7.71 25.40
CA LEU A 336 -4.64 -6.63 25.72
C LEU A 336 -3.38 -6.70 24.84
N GLU A 337 -2.85 -7.91 24.66
CA GLU A 337 -1.68 -8.18 23.80
C GLU A 337 -1.98 -8.01 22.31
N ALA A 338 -3.23 -8.25 21.90
CA ALA A 338 -3.69 -8.15 20.52
C ALA A 338 -4.22 -6.75 20.13
N TYR A 339 -4.22 -5.79 21.04
CA TYR A 339 -4.80 -4.46 20.81
C TYR A 339 -4.26 -3.82 19.50
N PRO A 340 -5.11 -3.18 18.67
CA PRO A 340 -6.56 -2.97 18.83
C PRO A 340 -7.44 -4.14 18.37
N TRP A 341 -6.87 -5.23 17.87
CA TRP A 341 -7.62 -6.30 17.22
C TRP A 341 -8.50 -7.10 18.20
N PRO A 342 -9.71 -7.52 17.79
CA PRO A 342 -10.29 -7.49 16.44
C PRO A 342 -10.92 -6.15 16.01
N ASN A 343 -10.88 -5.13 16.87
CA ASN A 343 -11.31 -3.80 16.45
C ASN A 343 -10.28 -3.21 15.47
N TYR A 344 -10.75 -2.27 14.66
CA TYR A 344 -9.94 -1.51 13.72
C TYR A 344 -9.25 -0.36 14.47
N PRO A 345 -8.26 0.31 13.86
CA PRO A 345 -7.66 1.50 14.47
C PRO A 345 -8.73 2.49 14.94
N HIS A 346 -8.45 3.19 16.04
CA HIS A 346 -9.42 4.03 16.76
C HIS A 346 -10.60 3.26 17.39
N ASP A 347 -10.42 1.97 17.68
CA ASP A 347 -11.39 1.11 18.36
C ASP A 347 -12.72 0.97 17.60
N LEU A 348 -12.67 1.12 16.29
CA LEU A 348 -13.84 1.05 15.42
C LEU A 348 -14.22 -0.41 15.12
N SER A 349 -15.52 -0.70 15.09
CA SER A 349 -16.02 -2.07 15.04
C SER A 349 -15.91 -2.75 13.67
N ASP A 350 -15.78 -1.97 12.60
CA ASP A 350 -15.60 -2.50 11.25
C ASP A 350 -14.78 -1.57 10.34
N PHE A 351 -14.31 -2.15 9.23
CA PHE A 351 -13.46 -1.47 8.25
C PHE A 351 -14.13 -0.27 7.59
N ALA A 352 -15.44 -0.35 7.32
CA ALA A 352 -16.14 0.70 6.59
C ALA A 352 -16.31 1.93 7.48
N ASP A 353 -16.62 1.72 8.76
CA ASP A 353 -16.72 2.80 9.75
C ASP A 353 -15.35 3.42 10.02
N TRP A 354 -14.29 2.62 10.09
CA TRP A 354 -12.91 3.09 10.14
C TRP A 354 -12.55 3.99 8.97
N GLY A 355 -12.71 3.50 7.74
CA GLY A 355 -12.41 4.26 6.53
C GLY A 355 -13.20 5.56 6.47
N ARG A 356 -14.52 5.54 6.70
CA ARG A 356 -15.37 6.74 6.63
C ARG A 356 -15.04 7.78 7.69
N THR A 357 -14.61 7.36 8.88
CA THR A 357 -14.27 8.27 9.98
C THR A 357 -12.90 8.88 9.79
N ARG A 358 -11.92 8.09 9.33
CA ARG A 358 -10.52 8.48 9.27
C ARG A 358 -10.13 9.16 7.97
N TYR A 359 -10.74 8.78 6.86
CA TYR A 359 -10.44 9.35 5.56
C TYR A 359 -10.61 10.89 5.49
N PRO A 360 -11.69 11.52 6.02
CA PRO A 360 -11.82 12.97 6.04
C PRO A 360 -10.71 13.68 6.83
N VAL A 361 -10.25 13.08 7.93
CA VAL A 361 -9.15 13.63 8.74
C VAL A 361 -7.85 13.64 7.93
N TRP A 362 -7.58 12.56 7.19
CA TRP A 362 -6.40 12.50 6.32
C TRP A 362 -6.51 13.43 5.12
N ARG A 363 -7.71 13.76 4.63
CA ARG A 363 -7.89 14.75 3.55
C ARG A 363 -7.48 16.15 4.00
N GLU A 364 -7.88 16.54 5.20
CA GLU A 364 -7.48 17.81 5.80
C GLU A 364 -5.96 17.85 5.98
N TYR A 365 -5.38 16.81 6.57
CA TYR A 365 -3.93 16.69 6.72
C TYR A 365 -3.18 16.77 5.39
N ALA A 366 -3.64 16.07 4.35
CA ALA A 366 -2.98 16.05 3.05
C ALA A 366 -3.03 17.42 2.35
N ARG A 367 -4.13 18.17 2.51
CA ARG A 367 -4.23 19.55 2.00
C ARG A 367 -3.17 20.45 2.63
N ASP A 368 -3.01 20.38 3.96
CA ASP A 368 -1.99 21.15 4.68
C ASP A 368 -0.57 20.70 4.33
N TYR A 369 -0.37 19.38 4.18
CA TYR A 369 0.92 18.82 3.80
C TYR A 369 1.34 19.27 2.39
N ARG A 370 0.39 19.24 1.44
CA ARG A 370 0.63 19.61 0.04
C ARG A 370 0.92 21.10 -0.13
N ALA A 371 0.35 21.96 0.71
CA ALA A 371 0.65 23.40 0.71
C ALA A 371 2.14 23.73 0.91
N LYS A 372 2.98 22.77 1.34
CA LYS A 372 4.45 22.92 1.39
C LYS A 372 5.14 22.89 0.02
N PHE A 373 4.43 22.40 -1.01
CA PHE A 373 4.95 22.17 -2.37
C PHE A 373 4.38 23.15 -3.41
N GLU A 374 3.47 24.04 -2.98
CA GLU A 374 2.93 25.16 -3.75
C GLU A 374 3.72 26.45 -3.43
#